data_AF-A0A948DK87-F1
#
_entry.id   AF-A0A948DK87-F1
#
_cell.length_a   1.000
_cell.length_b   1.000
_cell.length_c   1.000
_cell.angle_alpha   90.00
_cell.angle_beta   90.00
_cell.angle_gamma   90.00
#
_symmetry.space_group_name_H-M   'P 1'
#
loop_
_entity.id
_entity.type
_entity.pdbx_description
1 polymer ?
#
loop_
_entity_poly.entity_id
_entity_poly.type
_entity_poly.pdbx_seq_one_letter_code
_entity_poly.pdbx_strand_id
1 'polypeptide(L)'
;LPHCLIGEKCKARFSKGDGVLCVNCKDCRCGEIRLLCEEAGWQFFISPSTNFTKRLVQRKGIRAAVGAACDFEIEKGIRSTRITLRGVRLKQRKVIPQVIVTARYDCLNNDIDWELLRRMIRDGAGGV
;
A
#
# COMPACT_ATOMS: atom_id res chain seq x y z
N LEU A 1 -0.78 1.11 -1.50
CA LEU A 1 -0.20 2.47 -1.29
C LEU A 1 -1.13 3.34 -0.45
N PRO A 2 -0.60 4.33 0.30
CA PRO A 2 -1.43 5.30 1.02
C PRO A 2 -2.00 6.36 0.07
N HIS A 3 -3.22 6.84 0.37
CA HIS A 3 -3.91 7.85 -0.46
C HIS A 3 -3.17 9.19 -0.53
N CYS A 4 -2.32 9.54 0.43
CA CYS A 4 -1.55 10.78 0.42
C CYS A 4 -0.49 10.87 -0.70
N LEU A 5 -0.25 9.79 -1.45
CA LEU A 5 0.64 9.76 -2.62
C LEU A 5 -0.08 10.06 -3.95
N ILE A 6 -1.40 10.29 -3.92
CA ILE A 6 -2.12 10.72 -5.12
C ILE A 6 -1.89 12.21 -5.35
N GLY A 7 -1.75 12.61 -6.61
CA GLY A 7 -1.58 14.02 -6.95
C GLY A 7 -2.85 14.82 -6.71
N GLU A 8 -2.71 16.13 -6.52
CA GLU A 8 -3.83 17.05 -6.27
C GLU A 8 -4.88 17.02 -7.39
N LYS A 9 -4.44 16.87 -8.65
CA LYS A 9 -5.32 16.79 -9.84
C LYS A 9 -5.76 15.37 -10.19
N CYS A 10 -5.46 14.39 -9.34
CA CYS A 10 -5.72 12.98 -9.62
C CYS A 10 -7.22 12.70 -9.80
N LYS A 11 -7.56 12.05 -10.91
CA LYS A 11 -8.94 11.70 -11.28
C LYS A 11 -9.42 10.38 -10.67
N ALA A 12 -8.78 9.91 -9.61
CA ALA A 12 -9.13 8.64 -8.98
C ALA A 12 -10.53 8.69 -8.37
N ARG A 13 -11.23 7.56 -8.39
CA ARG A 13 -12.58 7.44 -7.82
C ARG A 13 -12.53 6.72 -6.48
N PHE A 14 -13.54 6.89 -5.64
CA PHE A 14 -13.62 6.18 -4.38
C PHE A 14 -14.60 4.99 -4.45
N SER A 15 -14.18 3.85 -3.89
CA SER A 15 -15.00 2.68 -3.66
C SER A 15 -15.01 2.32 -2.17
N LYS A 16 -16.20 2.07 -1.61
CA LYS A 16 -16.34 1.53 -0.25
C LYS A 16 -15.63 0.17 -0.07
N GLY A 17 -15.53 -0.60 -1.15
CA GLY A 17 -14.97 -1.95 -1.17
C GLY A 17 -13.47 -2.01 -1.46
N ASP A 18 -12.93 -1.10 -2.26
CA ASP A 18 -11.55 -1.21 -2.76
C ASP A 18 -10.69 0.02 -2.50
N GLY A 19 -11.27 1.08 -1.94
CA GLY A 19 -10.56 2.29 -1.56
C GLY A 19 -10.47 3.25 -2.75
N VAL A 20 -9.30 3.84 -2.95
CA VAL A 20 -9.09 4.77 -4.06
C VAL A 20 -8.76 3.95 -5.32
N LEU A 21 -9.63 4.09 -6.33
CA LEU A 21 -9.55 3.43 -7.63
C LEU A 21 -8.72 4.29 -8.58
N CYS A 22 -7.50 3.84 -8.85
CA CYS A 22 -6.62 4.50 -9.81
C CYS A 22 -7.12 4.25 -11.24
N VAL A 23 -7.31 5.33 -12.00
CA VAL A 23 -7.71 5.31 -13.42
C VAL A 23 -6.52 5.58 -14.36
N ASN A 24 -5.29 5.47 -13.85
CA ASN A 24 -4.05 5.75 -14.59
C ASN A 24 -4.04 7.14 -15.26
N CYS A 25 -4.52 8.16 -14.56
CA CYS A 25 -4.66 9.54 -15.06
C CYS A 25 -3.34 10.27 -15.35
N LYS A 26 -2.20 9.70 -14.94
CA LYS A 26 -0.84 10.25 -15.07
C LYS A 26 -0.52 11.49 -14.21
N ASP A 27 -1.43 11.93 -13.35
CA ASP A 27 -1.18 13.02 -12.38
C ASP A 27 -0.32 12.60 -11.16
N CYS A 28 0.01 11.30 -11.03
CA CYS A 28 0.90 10.78 -10.00
C CYS A 28 1.49 9.43 -10.41
N ARG A 29 2.54 8.99 -9.70
CA ARG A 29 3.24 7.72 -9.98
C ARG A 29 2.47 6.47 -9.58
N CYS A 30 1.36 6.59 -8.84
CA CYS A 30 0.51 5.45 -8.47
C CYS A 30 0.01 4.66 -9.70
N GLY A 31 -0.24 5.33 -10.84
CA GLY A 31 -0.69 4.68 -12.07
C GLY A 31 0.34 3.75 -12.69
N GLU A 32 1.62 4.13 -12.64
CA GLU A 32 2.74 3.30 -13.11
C GLU A 32 2.89 2.06 -12.23
N ILE A 33 2.83 2.22 -10.91
CA ILE A 33 2.91 1.09 -9.98
C ILE A 33 1.72 0.15 -10.14
N ARG A 34 0.50 0.67 -10.37
CA ARG A 34 -0.66 -0.18 -10.65
C ARG A 34 -0.41 -1.08 -11.86
N LEU A 35 0.06 -0.52 -12.97
CA LEU A 35 0.36 -1.27 -14.19
C LEU A 35 1.44 -2.32 -13.93
N LEU A 36 2.53 -1.96 -13.24
CA LEU A 36 3.59 -2.89 -12.86
C LEU A 36 3.06 -4.06 -12.01
N CYS A 37 2.18 -3.79 -11.04
CA CYS A 37 1.55 -4.84 -10.24
C CYS A 37 0.65 -5.74 -11.11
N GLU A 38 -0.14 -5.17 -12.02
CA GLU A 38 -1.02 -5.94 -12.91
C GLU A 38 -0.23 -6.85 -13.86
N GLU A 39 0.87 -6.35 -14.44
CA GLU A 39 1.80 -7.13 -15.26
C GLU A 39 2.44 -8.28 -14.48
N ALA A 40 2.70 -8.08 -13.19
CA ALA A 40 3.22 -9.11 -12.28
C ALA A 40 2.15 -10.07 -11.73
N GLY A 41 0.87 -9.92 -12.11
CA GLY A 41 -0.24 -10.71 -11.58
C GLY A 41 -0.63 -10.37 -10.13
N TRP A 42 -0.20 -9.22 -9.62
CA TRP A 42 -0.47 -8.77 -8.26
C TRP A 42 -1.74 -7.90 -8.21
N GLN A 43 -2.43 -7.95 -7.06
CA GLN A 43 -3.53 -7.03 -6.79
C GLN A 43 -2.97 -5.69 -6.28
N PHE A 44 -3.48 -4.58 -6.82
CA PHE A 44 -3.08 -3.23 -6.42
C PHE A 44 -4.21 -2.50 -5.69
N PHE A 45 -3.89 -1.84 -4.58
CA PHE A 45 -4.84 -1.05 -3.80
C PHE A 45 -4.24 0.26 -3.29
N ILE A 46 -5.02 1.33 -3.33
CA ILE A 46 -4.73 2.60 -2.67
C ILE A 46 -5.68 2.75 -1.47
N SER A 47 -5.12 2.78 -0.27
CA SER A 47 -5.88 2.77 0.97
C SER A 47 -6.02 4.19 1.57
N PRO A 48 -7.24 4.61 1.94
CA PRO A 48 -7.50 5.90 2.58
C PRO A 48 -7.09 5.94 4.07
N SER A 49 -6.95 4.80 4.74
CA SER A 49 -6.56 4.76 6.16
C SER A 49 -6.11 3.38 6.59
N THR A 50 -5.39 3.30 7.72
CA THR A 50 -4.97 2.03 8.31
C THR A 50 -6.15 1.12 8.69
N ASN A 51 -7.24 1.68 9.21
CA ASN A 51 -8.45 0.88 9.51
C ASN A 51 -9.10 0.34 8.25
N PHE A 52 -9.10 1.11 7.15
CA PHE A 52 -9.53 0.60 5.86
C PHE A 52 -8.62 -0.56 5.41
N THR A 53 -7.31 -0.39 5.48
CA THR A 53 -6.33 -1.43 5.11
C THR A 53 -6.56 -2.73 5.89
N LYS A 54 -6.75 -2.66 7.22
CA LYS A 54 -7.02 -3.84 8.05
C LYS A 54 -8.27 -4.61 7.60
N ARG A 55 -9.35 -3.89 7.25
CA ARG A 55 -10.60 -4.50 6.73
C ARG A 55 -10.43 -5.04 5.31
N LEU A 56 -9.71 -4.32 4.46
CA LEU A 56 -9.41 -4.74 3.08
C LEU A 56 -8.65 -6.07 3.07
N VAL A 57 -7.60 -6.18 3.89
CA VAL A 57 -6.80 -7.41 4.02
C VAL A 57 -7.66 -8.60 4.45
N GLN A 58 -8.56 -8.40 5.40
CA GLN A 58 -9.48 -9.45 5.84
C GLN A 58 -10.46 -9.86 4.73
N ARG A 59 -11.09 -8.89 4.07
CA ARG A 59 -12.09 -9.10 3.01
C ARG A 59 -11.49 -9.78 1.77
N LYS A 60 -10.31 -9.35 1.34
CA LYS A 60 -9.64 -9.87 0.14
C LYS A 60 -8.75 -11.09 0.42
N GLY A 61 -8.62 -11.50 1.68
CA GLY A 61 -7.82 -12.66 2.06
C GLY A 61 -6.32 -12.48 1.83
N ILE A 62 -5.82 -11.24 1.87
CA ILE A 62 -4.40 -10.91 1.61
C ILE A 62 -3.50 -11.58 2.66
N ARG A 63 -2.47 -12.29 2.19
CA ARG A 63 -1.49 -13.00 3.05
C ARG A 63 -0.13 -12.31 3.13
N ALA A 64 0.22 -11.53 2.12
CA ALA A 64 1.43 -10.72 2.07
C ALA A 64 1.13 -9.43 1.32
N ALA A 65 1.82 -8.34 1.66
CA ALA A 65 1.66 -7.07 0.98
C ALA A 65 2.98 -6.29 0.98
N VAL A 66 3.29 -5.68 -0.16
CA VAL A 66 4.32 -4.64 -0.27
C VAL A 66 3.61 -3.28 -0.36
N GLY A 67 4.13 -2.27 0.31
CA GLY A 67 3.54 -0.94 0.25
C GLY A 67 4.40 0.14 0.88
N ALA A 68 3.77 1.26 1.20
CA ALA A 68 4.41 2.38 1.87
C ALA A 68 3.57 2.87 3.04
N ALA A 69 4.22 3.46 4.03
CA ALA A 69 3.58 4.11 5.16
C ALA A 69 4.50 5.19 5.73
N CYS A 70 3.93 6.24 6.33
CA CYS A 70 4.70 7.18 7.13
C CYS A 70 5.03 6.60 8.51
N ASP A 71 6.06 7.16 9.11
CA ASP A 71 6.48 6.91 10.49
C ASP A 71 5.32 6.97 11.49
N PHE A 72 4.43 7.96 11.37
CA PHE A 72 3.26 8.11 12.22
C PHE A 72 2.32 6.88 12.19
N GLU A 73 1.98 6.40 10.99
CA GLU A 73 1.10 5.22 10.85
C GLU A 73 1.82 3.93 11.25
N ILE A 74 3.14 3.85 11.05
CA ILE A 74 3.96 2.73 11.51
C ILE A 74 3.97 2.67 13.04
N GLU A 75 4.27 3.77 13.72
CA GLU A 75 4.31 3.85 15.19
C GLU A 75 2.96 3.45 15.78
N LYS A 76 1.87 4.08 15.30
CA LYS A 76 0.51 3.76 15.73
C LYS A 76 0.14 2.31 15.43
N GLY A 77 0.58 1.79 14.29
CA GLY A 77 0.37 0.40 13.87
C GLY A 77 1.03 -0.59 14.83
N ILE A 78 2.30 -0.38 15.16
CA ILE A 78 3.08 -1.20 16.10
C ILE A 78 2.44 -1.21 17.49
N ARG A 79 2.03 -0.03 18.00
CA ARG A 79 1.38 0.08 19.32
C ARG A 79 0.01 -0.61 19.40
N SER A 80 -0.75 -0.58 18.30
CA SER A 80 -2.15 -1.04 18.28
C SER A 80 -2.35 -2.45 17.72
N THR A 81 -1.32 -3.08 17.16
CA THR A 81 -1.45 -4.34 16.42
C THR A 81 -0.36 -5.31 16.80
N ARG A 82 -0.74 -6.54 17.15
CA ARG A 82 0.22 -7.57 17.55
C ARG A 82 1.09 -7.98 16.37
N ILE A 83 2.39 -7.73 16.49
CA ILE A 83 3.43 -8.21 15.58
C ILE A 83 4.09 -9.43 16.21
N THR A 84 4.41 -10.44 15.39
CA THR A 84 5.07 -11.67 15.82
C THR A 84 6.18 -12.01 14.82
N LEU A 85 7.05 -12.97 15.16
CA LEU A 85 8.05 -13.50 14.22
C LEU A 85 7.45 -14.08 12.93
N ARG A 86 6.13 -14.34 12.90
CA ARG A 86 5.41 -14.85 11.72
C ARG A 86 4.56 -13.77 11.03
N GLY A 87 4.88 -12.50 11.26
CA GLY A 87 4.18 -11.35 10.69
C GLY A 87 3.17 -10.67 11.60
N VAL A 88 2.33 -9.83 11.00
CA VAL A 88 1.31 -9.02 11.67
C VAL A 88 0.01 -9.80 11.81
N ARG A 89 -0.54 -9.87 13.02
CA ARG A 89 -1.78 -10.60 13.30
C ARG A 89 -2.98 -9.66 13.21
N LEU A 90 -3.83 -9.86 12.20
CA LEU A 90 -5.08 -9.15 12.00
C LEU A 90 -6.28 -10.07 12.26
N LYS A 91 -6.86 -10.00 13.47
CA LYS A 91 -7.91 -10.91 13.95
C LYS A 91 -7.50 -12.39 13.74
N GLN A 92 -8.11 -13.06 12.77
CA GLN A 92 -7.91 -14.48 12.45
C GLN A 92 -6.86 -14.72 11.35
N ARG A 93 -6.30 -13.68 10.72
CA ARG A 93 -5.30 -13.83 9.65
C ARG A 93 -3.94 -13.28 10.04
N LYS A 94 -2.91 -13.89 9.46
CA LYS A 94 -1.53 -13.41 9.51
C LYS A 94 -1.17 -12.81 8.17
N VAL A 95 -0.43 -11.70 8.21
CA VAL A 95 -0.02 -10.97 7.02
C VAL A 95 1.47 -10.69 7.14
N ILE A 96 2.20 -10.92 6.05
CA ILE A 96 3.61 -10.53 5.94
C ILE A 96 3.69 -9.18 5.22
N PRO A 97 3.88 -8.05 5.92
CA PRO A 97 4.10 -6.77 5.28
C PRO A 97 5.58 -6.58 4.95
N GLN A 98 5.85 -5.99 3.79
CA GLN A 98 7.08 -5.24 3.57
C GLN A 98 6.70 -3.80 3.25
N VAL A 99 7.43 -2.85 3.83
CA VAL A 99 7.05 -1.44 3.80
C VAL A 99 8.23 -0.56 3.46
N ILE A 100 7.99 0.41 2.59
CA ILE A 100 8.86 1.54 2.35
C ILE A 100 8.36 2.69 3.22
N VAL A 101 9.26 3.23 4.03
CA VAL A 101 8.96 4.44 4.80
C VAL A 101 8.95 5.62 3.82
N THR A 102 7.97 6.52 3.96
CA THR A 102 7.93 7.76 3.17
C THR A 102 9.23 8.53 3.31
N ALA A 103 9.86 8.87 2.18
CA ALA A 103 11.07 9.68 2.12
C ALA A 103 10.80 11.13 2.52
N ARG A 104 9.58 11.60 2.20
CA ARG A 104 9.05 12.90 2.64
C ARG A 104 7.62 12.69 3.10
N TYR A 105 7.35 13.11 4.34
CA TYR A 105 6.01 13.15 4.90
C TYR A 105 5.69 14.57 5.34
N ASP A 106 4.78 15.22 4.63
CA ASP A 106 4.23 16.51 5.03
C ASP A 106 2.73 16.57 4.67
N CYS A 107 2.03 17.63 5.08
CA CYS A 107 0.58 17.72 4.89
C CYS A 107 0.14 17.83 3.42
N LEU A 108 1.05 18.12 2.48
CA LEU A 108 0.71 18.52 1.11
C LEU A 108 1.40 17.66 0.04
N ASN A 109 2.67 17.31 0.25
CA ASN A 109 3.57 16.69 -0.71
C ASN A 109 4.29 15.50 -0.05
N ASN A 110 3.68 14.33 -0.18
CA ASN A 110 4.24 13.08 0.32
C ASN A 110 4.97 12.35 -0.80
N ASP A 111 6.12 11.79 -0.49
CA ASP A 111 6.90 11.03 -1.45
C ASP A 111 7.54 9.79 -0.82
N ILE A 112 7.84 8.80 -1.66
CA ILE A 112 8.47 7.54 -1.29
C ILE A 112 9.63 7.25 -2.25
N ASP A 113 10.49 6.31 -1.87
CA ASP A 113 11.43 5.73 -2.84
C ASP A 113 10.67 4.82 -3.82
N TRP A 114 10.28 5.40 -4.96
CA TRP A 114 9.55 4.68 -6.00
C TRP A 114 10.40 3.61 -6.70
N GLU A 115 11.72 3.80 -6.81
CA GLU A 115 12.59 2.80 -7.42
C GLU A 115 12.75 1.58 -6.53
N LEU A 116 12.91 1.80 -5.23
CA LEU A 116 12.89 0.71 -4.25
C LEU A 116 11.58 -0.07 -4.33
N LEU A 117 10.44 0.62 -4.43
CA LEU A 117 9.14 -0.04 -4.57
C LEU A 117 9.07 -0.88 -5.85
N ARG A 118 9.51 -0.33 -6.99
CA ARG A 118 9.57 -1.05 -8.26
C ARG A 118 10.42 -2.30 -8.15
N ARG A 119 11.60 -2.20 -7.53
CA ARG A 119 12.51 -3.33 -7.30
C ARG A 119 11.85 -4.40 -6.44
N MET A 120 11.25 -4.03 -5.30
CA MET A 120 10.57 -5.00 -4.42
C MET A 120 9.43 -5.74 -5.14
N ILE A 121 8.69 -5.07 -6.02
CA ILE A 121 7.63 -5.71 -6.82
C ILE A 121 8.23 -6.70 -7.82
N ARG A 122 9.26 -6.28 -8.57
CA ARG A 122 9.92 -7.13 -9.58
C ARG A 122 10.58 -8.35 -8.95
N ASP A 123 11.35 -8.16 -7.89
CA ASP A 123 12.05 -9.23 -7.19
C ASP A 123 11.06 -10.23 -6.56
N GLY A 124 9.96 -9.72 -6.00
CA GLY A 124 8.89 -10.56 -5.46
C GLY A 124 8.12 -11.34 -6.52
N ALA A 125 8.01 -10.80 -7.75
CA ALA A 125 7.34 -11.46 -8.86
C ALA A 125 8.20 -12.53 -9.55
N GLY A 126 9.53 -12.39 -9.52
CA GLY A 126 10.48 -13.34 -10.12
C GLY A 126 10.77 -14.60 -9.28
N GLY A 127 10.25 -14.69 -8.05
CA GLY A 127 10.48 -15.82 -7.13
C GLY A 127 9.41 -16.92 -7.18
N VAL A 128 8.70 -17.09 -8.30
CA VAL A 128 7.73 -18.18 -8.53
C VAL A 128 8.42 -19.42 -9.06
#